data_AF-A0ABD5EFD6-F1
#
_entry.id   AF-A0ABD5EFD6-F1
#
_cell.length_a   1.000
_cell.length_b   1.000
_cell.length_c   1.000
_cell.angle_alpha   90.00
_cell.angle_beta   90.00
_cell.angle_gamma   90.00
#
_symmetry.space_group_name_H-M   'P 1'
#
loop_
_entity.id
_entity.type
_entity.pdbx_description
1 polymer ?
#
loop_
_entity_poly.entity_id
_entity_poly.type
_entity_poly.pdbx_seq_one_letter_code
_entity_poly.pdbx_strand_id
1 'polypeptide(L)'
;NKQVEEALLDPTFGLLTTTSARIDARSDPWDPETEPTESDFVDPGAKERKAHLLVEAEAELAEFIGLEEVKFQVARLKSSVAMSIRRQERGLAVAQRTNHLVFAGPPGTGKTTIARVVAKIYCGLGLLKKETVREVHRADLIGQHIGETEAKTNAIIDSALDGVLFLDEAYALVSTGAKNDFGLVAIDTLLARMENDRDRLVVIVAGYRKDLDMFLDTNEG
;
A
#
# COMPACT_ATOMS: atom_id res chain seq x y z
N ASN A 1 -9.68 -50.06 -4.11
CA ASN A 1 -9.95 -49.35 -5.37
C ASN A 1 -8.66 -48.65 -5.74
N LYS A 2 -7.83 -49.24 -6.62
CA LYS A 2 -6.41 -48.82 -6.81
C LYS A 2 -6.25 -47.33 -7.14
N GLN A 3 -7.21 -46.77 -7.86
CA GLN A 3 -7.25 -45.34 -8.21
C GLN A 3 -7.39 -44.42 -6.98
N VAL A 4 -8.04 -44.89 -5.91
CA VAL A 4 -8.19 -44.13 -4.66
C VAL A 4 -6.91 -44.16 -3.83
N GLU A 5 -6.19 -45.28 -3.83
CA GLU A 5 -4.88 -45.37 -3.16
C GLU A 5 -3.82 -44.52 -3.87
N GLU A 6 -3.83 -44.48 -5.21
CA GLU A 6 -2.94 -43.60 -6.00
C GLU A 6 -3.24 -42.12 -5.75
N ALA A 7 -4.53 -41.73 -5.74
CA ALA A 7 -4.95 -40.36 -5.46
C ALA A 7 -4.59 -39.88 -4.03
N LEU A 8 -4.61 -40.77 -3.03
CA LEU A 8 -4.26 -40.43 -1.64
C LEU A 8 -2.74 -40.27 -1.43
N LEU A 9 -1.92 -40.78 -2.34
CA LEU A 9 -0.45 -40.72 -2.27
C LEU A 9 0.13 -39.58 -3.12
N ASP A 10 -0.67 -39.00 -4.02
CA ASP A 10 -0.25 -37.90 -4.89
C ASP A 10 -0.67 -36.53 -4.32
N PRO A 11 0.27 -35.72 -3.80
CA PRO A 11 -0.02 -34.39 -3.26
C PRO A 11 -0.50 -33.38 -4.30
N THR A 12 -0.45 -33.71 -5.60
CA THR A 12 -1.02 -32.90 -6.68
C THR A 12 -2.49 -33.26 -6.99
N PHE A 13 -3.01 -34.33 -6.39
CA PHE A 13 -4.40 -34.75 -6.57
C PHE A 13 -5.33 -33.89 -5.70
N GLY A 14 -5.71 -32.74 -6.23
CA GLY A 14 -6.58 -31.77 -5.57
C GLY A 14 -7.41 -30.97 -6.57
N LEU A 15 -8.33 -30.15 -6.06
CA LEU A 15 -9.04 -29.20 -6.90
C LEU A 15 -8.06 -28.14 -7.40
N LEU A 16 -7.86 -28.07 -8.72
CA LEU A 16 -7.14 -26.96 -9.35
C LEU A 16 -8.00 -25.70 -9.20
N THR A 17 -7.49 -24.73 -8.45
CA THR A 17 -8.17 -23.44 -8.27
C THR A 17 -7.74 -22.48 -9.39
N THR A 18 -8.72 -22.00 -10.15
CA THR A 18 -8.53 -20.98 -11.20
C THR A 18 -9.06 -19.62 -10.72
N THR A 19 -8.67 -18.53 -11.40
CA THR A 19 -9.18 -17.18 -11.13
C THR A 19 -10.00 -16.69 -12.32
N SER A 20 -10.93 -15.74 -12.10
CA SER A 20 -11.74 -15.17 -13.19
C SER A 20 -10.88 -14.65 -14.35
N ALA A 21 -9.76 -13.98 -14.05
CA ALA A 21 -8.85 -13.46 -15.06
C ALA A 21 -8.16 -14.56 -15.90
N ARG A 22 -7.95 -15.76 -15.33
CA ARG A 22 -7.40 -16.91 -16.08
C ARG A 22 -8.44 -17.56 -16.97
N ILE A 23 -9.68 -17.67 -16.50
CA ILE A 23 -10.82 -18.15 -17.29
C ILE A 23 -11.04 -17.24 -18.52
N ASP A 24 -11.02 -15.93 -18.32
CA ASP A 24 -11.23 -14.94 -19.39
C ASP A 24 -10.11 -14.93 -20.44
N ALA A 25 -8.92 -15.41 -20.05
CA ALA A 25 -7.74 -15.45 -20.91
C ALA A 25 -7.55 -16.81 -21.62
N ARG A 26 -8.45 -17.78 -21.42
CA ARG A 26 -8.45 -19.03 -22.16
C ARG A 26 -8.63 -18.78 -23.65
N SER A 27 -7.90 -19.51 -24.48
CA SER A 27 -8.13 -19.45 -25.94
C SER A 27 -9.45 -20.12 -26.34
N ASP A 28 -9.92 -21.10 -25.56
CA ASP A 28 -11.29 -21.59 -25.56
C ASP A 28 -11.91 -21.47 -24.15
N PRO A 29 -12.92 -20.61 -23.94
CA PRO A 29 -13.57 -20.41 -22.63
C PRO A 29 -14.03 -21.71 -21.94
N TRP A 30 -14.34 -22.76 -22.72
CA TRP A 30 -14.89 -24.02 -22.22
C TRP A 30 -13.86 -25.14 -22.10
N ASP A 31 -12.62 -24.93 -22.52
CA ASP A 31 -11.53 -25.91 -22.40
C ASP A 31 -10.52 -25.48 -21.31
N PRO A 32 -10.51 -26.14 -20.13
CA PRO A 32 -9.58 -25.85 -19.05
C PRO A 32 -8.10 -26.04 -19.42
N GLU A 33 -7.78 -26.90 -20.40
CA GLU A 33 -6.38 -27.13 -20.82
C GLU A 33 -5.81 -25.95 -21.62
N THR A 34 -6.68 -25.05 -22.09
CA THR A 34 -6.27 -23.82 -22.77
C THR A 34 -6.04 -22.64 -21.83
N GLU A 35 -6.17 -22.87 -20.52
CA GLU A 35 -5.90 -21.87 -19.49
C GLU A 35 -4.41 -21.50 -19.51
N PRO A 36 -4.06 -20.21 -19.64
CA PRO A 36 -2.68 -19.81 -19.57
C PRO A 36 -2.12 -20.15 -18.19
N THR A 37 -0.89 -20.65 -18.16
CA THR A 37 -0.21 -21.03 -16.94
C THR A 37 0.05 -19.80 -16.07
N GLU A 38 0.32 -20.01 -14.77
CA GLU A 38 0.69 -18.91 -13.87
C GLU A 38 1.86 -18.07 -14.40
N SER A 39 2.83 -18.73 -15.05
CA SER A 39 3.96 -18.08 -15.72
C SER A 39 3.58 -17.17 -16.89
N ASP A 40 2.47 -17.43 -17.58
CA ASP A 40 2.02 -16.62 -18.72
C ASP A 40 1.44 -15.26 -18.27
N PHE A 41 1.05 -15.14 -16.99
CA PHE A 41 0.64 -13.88 -16.36
C PHE A 41 1.78 -13.17 -15.62
N VAL A 42 2.90 -13.84 -15.41
CA VAL A 42 4.09 -13.23 -14.82
C VAL A 42 4.82 -12.49 -15.93
N ASP A 43 4.60 -11.18 -16.00
CA ASP A 43 5.37 -10.32 -16.90
C ASP A 43 6.88 -10.52 -16.63
N PRO A 44 7.63 -11.12 -17.58
CA PRO A 44 9.01 -11.52 -17.36
C PRO A 44 9.90 -10.31 -17.06
N GLY A 45 9.54 -9.14 -17.59
CA GLY A 45 10.25 -7.89 -17.38
C GLY A 45 9.82 -7.14 -16.12
N ALA A 46 8.73 -7.54 -15.43
CA ALA A 46 8.26 -6.81 -14.26
C ALA A 46 9.29 -6.77 -13.13
N LYS A 47 10.06 -7.86 -12.94
CA LYS A 47 11.13 -7.90 -11.95
C LYS A 47 12.27 -6.94 -12.30
N GLU A 48 12.69 -6.91 -13.56
CA GLU A 48 13.73 -5.99 -14.04
C GLU A 48 13.29 -4.54 -13.99
N ARG A 49 12.04 -4.24 -14.40
CA ARG A 49 11.48 -2.88 -14.31
C ARG A 49 11.39 -2.39 -12.87
N LYS A 50 10.95 -3.25 -11.94
CA LYS A 50 10.92 -2.92 -10.50
C LYS A 50 12.32 -2.68 -9.94
N ALA A 51 13.31 -3.48 -10.35
CA ALA A 51 14.69 -3.28 -9.96
C ALA A 51 15.26 -1.96 -10.49
N HIS A 52 15.01 -1.64 -11.76
CA HIS A 52 15.40 -0.36 -12.35
C HIS A 52 14.74 0.83 -11.65
N LEU A 53 13.43 0.74 -11.42
CA LEU A 53 12.64 1.74 -10.70
C LEU A 53 13.19 2.00 -9.29
N LEU A 54 13.57 0.93 -8.58
CA LEU A 54 14.16 1.04 -7.25
C LEU A 54 15.49 1.79 -7.28
N VAL A 55 16.39 1.45 -8.21
CA VAL A 55 17.70 2.10 -8.34
C VAL A 55 17.55 3.58 -8.68
N GLU A 56 16.68 3.91 -9.63
CA GLU A 56 16.37 5.29 -10.01
C GLU A 56 15.84 6.09 -8.82
N ALA A 57 14.86 5.55 -8.09
CA ALA A 57 14.24 6.23 -6.96
C ALA A 57 15.19 6.37 -5.76
N GLU A 58 16.10 5.41 -5.54
CA GLU A 58 17.15 5.53 -4.52
C GLU A 58 18.14 6.65 -4.86
N ALA A 59 18.51 6.79 -6.14
CA ALA A 59 19.34 7.90 -6.60
C ALA A 59 18.63 9.24 -6.44
N GLU A 60 17.36 9.32 -6.86
CA GLU A 60 16.51 10.51 -6.71
C GLU A 60 16.41 10.93 -5.23
N LEU A 61 16.17 9.97 -4.31
CA LEU A 61 16.12 10.24 -2.87
C LEU A 61 17.46 10.75 -2.31
N ALA A 62 18.58 10.28 -2.83
CA ALA A 62 19.91 10.68 -2.38
C ALA A 62 20.25 12.14 -2.75
N GLU A 63 19.73 12.63 -3.88
CA GLU A 63 19.93 14.02 -4.35
C GLU A 63 19.23 15.05 -3.46
N PHE A 64 18.14 14.69 -2.78
CA PHE A 64 17.46 15.60 -1.86
C PHE A 64 18.35 15.92 -0.66
N ILE A 65 18.66 17.20 -0.46
CA ILE A 65 19.42 17.67 0.70
C ILE A 65 18.55 17.56 1.96
N GLY A 66 19.10 16.93 3.01
CA GLY A 66 18.39 16.66 4.25
C GLY A 66 17.56 15.37 4.20
N LEU A 67 16.40 15.37 4.87
CA LEU A 67 15.47 14.23 4.98
C LEU A 67 16.10 12.97 5.62
N GLU A 68 17.03 13.16 6.55
CA GLU A 68 17.78 12.05 7.16
C GLU A 68 16.87 10.98 7.76
N GLU A 69 15.77 11.38 8.38
CA GLU A 69 14.79 10.44 8.94
C GLU A 69 14.10 9.61 7.86
N VAL A 70 13.70 10.23 6.73
CA VAL A 70 13.08 9.52 5.61
C VAL A 70 14.07 8.54 4.97
N LYS A 71 15.31 9.00 4.70
CA LYS A 71 16.38 8.16 4.16
C LYS A 71 16.68 6.98 5.08
N PHE A 72 16.71 7.21 6.38
CA PHE A 72 16.88 6.17 7.38
C PHE A 72 15.72 5.16 7.39
N GLN A 73 14.47 5.62 7.35
CA GLN A 73 13.30 4.71 7.30
C GLN A 73 13.29 3.87 6.02
N VAL A 74 13.61 4.47 4.87
CA VAL A 74 13.74 3.75 3.59
C VAL A 74 14.84 2.67 3.66
N ALA A 75 16.01 3.00 4.20
CA ALA A 75 17.10 2.04 4.37
C ALA A 75 16.71 0.89 5.32
N ARG A 76 15.95 1.20 6.38
CA ARG A 76 15.43 0.22 7.34
C ARG A 76 14.38 -0.69 6.70
N LEU A 77 13.51 -0.14 5.85
CA LEU A 77 12.50 -0.88 5.10
C LEU A 77 13.17 -1.88 4.16
N LYS A 78 14.16 -1.44 3.36
CA LYS A 78 14.93 -2.31 2.45
C LYS A 78 15.56 -3.48 3.20
N SER A 79 16.24 -3.18 4.31
CA SER A 79 16.83 -4.21 5.19
C SER A 79 15.77 -5.19 5.70
N SER A 80 14.59 -4.69 6.07
CA SER A 80 13.48 -5.52 6.53
C SER A 80 12.94 -6.43 5.43
N VAL A 81 12.73 -5.92 4.22
CA VAL A 81 12.25 -6.71 3.07
C VAL A 81 13.24 -7.82 2.73
N ALA A 82 14.54 -7.51 2.66
CA ALA A 82 15.59 -8.49 2.42
C ALA A 82 15.59 -9.62 3.47
N MET A 83 15.37 -9.26 4.75
CA MET A 83 15.26 -10.23 5.83
C MET A 83 13.96 -11.05 5.76
N SER A 84 12.84 -10.44 5.39
CA SER A 84 11.56 -11.13 5.20
C SER A 84 11.65 -12.20 4.12
N ILE A 85 12.25 -11.88 2.96
CA ILE A 85 12.47 -12.84 1.87
C ILE A 85 13.30 -14.04 2.36
N ARG A 86 14.45 -13.80 3.01
CA ARG A 86 15.29 -14.88 3.56
C ARG A 86 14.58 -15.73 4.61
N ARG A 87 13.68 -15.13 5.39
CA ARG A 87 12.91 -15.86 6.41
C ARG A 87 11.83 -16.71 5.74
N GLN A 88 11.16 -16.19 4.73
CA GLN A 88 10.18 -16.93 3.93
C GLN A 88 10.82 -18.14 3.21
N GLU A 89 12.00 -17.98 2.61
CA GLU A 89 12.79 -19.07 2.00
C GLU A 89 13.12 -20.21 2.99
N ARG A 90 13.15 -19.89 4.29
CA ARG A 90 13.43 -20.84 5.38
C ARG A 90 12.16 -21.30 6.11
N GLY A 91 10.97 -20.96 5.62
CA GLY A 91 9.69 -21.29 6.24
C GLY A 91 9.45 -20.60 7.59
N LEU A 92 10.14 -19.51 7.89
CA LEU A 92 10.02 -18.77 9.15
C LEU A 92 8.93 -17.69 9.07
N ALA A 93 8.08 -17.60 10.09
CA ALA A 93 6.94 -16.67 10.15
C ALA A 93 7.38 -15.19 10.05
N VAL A 94 7.05 -14.50 8.96
CA VAL A 94 7.37 -13.08 8.73
C VAL A 94 6.39 -12.18 9.49
N ALA A 95 6.91 -11.29 10.33
CA ALA A 95 6.08 -10.30 11.01
C ALA A 95 5.60 -9.24 10.01
N GLN A 96 4.29 -9.01 9.97
CA GLN A 96 3.69 -7.92 9.20
C GLN A 96 3.99 -6.60 9.90
N ARG A 97 4.48 -5.62 9.16
CA ARG A 97 4.82 -4.29 9.68
C ARG A 97 3.95 -3.24 9.03
N THR A 98 3.61 -2.22 9.81
CA THR A 98 2.98 -1.02 9.28
C THR A 98 4.00 -0.25 8.45
N ASN A 99 3.54 0.19 7.28
CA ASN A 99 4.36 0.75 6.22
C ASN A 99 4.03 2.24 5.96
N HIS A 100 3.08 2.78 6.72
CA HIS A 100 2.64 4.18 6.68
C HIS A 100 3.72 5.13 7.23
N LEU A 101 3.74 6.37 6.75
CA LEU A 101 4.77 7.37 7.06
C LEU A 101 4.15 8.71 7.47
N VAL A 102 4.94 9.49 8.22
CA VAL A 102 4.59 10.85 8.61
C VAL A 102 5.68 11.81 8.14
N PHE A 103 5.31 12.81 7.34
CA PHE A 103 6.20 13.84 6.82
C PHE A 103 5.98 15.16 7.55
N ALA A 104 6.80 15.40 8.56
CA ALA A 104 6.78 16.63 9.34
C ALA A 104 7.67 17.72 8.72
N GLY A 105 7.15 18.94 8.58
CA GLY A 105 7.95 20.13 8.33
C GLY A 105 7.16 21.29 7.70
N PRO A 106 7.80 22.43 7.41
CA PRO A 106 7.16 23.56 6.75
C PRO A 106 6.61 23.23 5.34
N PRO A 107 5.62 23.97 4.82
CA PRO A 107 5.17 23.86 3.44
C PRO A 107 6.28 24.25 2.48
N GLY A 108 6.23 23.74 1.25
CA GLY A 108 7.24 24.01 0.22
C GLY A 108 8.56 23.24 0.38
N THR A 109 8.67 22.31 1.34
CA THR A 109 9.89 21.46 1.51
C THR A 109 9.87 20.18 0.68
N GLY A 110 9.10 20.14 -0.43
CA GLY A 110 9.08 19.01 -1.36
C GLY A 110 8.43 17.71 -0.84
N LYS A 111 7.58 17.76 0.20
CA LYS A 111 6.93 16.56 0.78
C LYS A 111 6.19 15.71 -0.25
N THR A 112 5.37 16.36 -1.09
CA THR A 112 4.64 15.69 -2.17
C THR A 112 5.58 15.06 -3.19
N THR A 113 6.71 15.72 -3.50
CA THR A 113 7.73 15.16 -4.40
C THR A 113 8.36 13.92 -3.80
N ILE A 114 8.78 13.98 -2.53
CA ILE A 114 9.37 12.84 -1.81
C ILE A 114 8.38 11.68 -1.71
N ALA A 115 7.08 11.95 -1.54
CA ALA A 115 6.05 10.91 -1.50
C ALA A 115 6.03 10.07 -2.78
N ARG A 116 6.25 10.69 -3.95
CA ARG A 116 6.36 9.98 -5.24
C ARG A 116 7.60 9.10 -5.30
N VAL A 117 8.74 9.61 -4.81
CA VAL A 117 9.99 8.82 -4.74
C VAL A 117 9.81 7.60 -3.82
N VAL A 118 9.18 7.80 -2.66
CA VAL A 118 8.86 6.70 -1.74
C VAL A 118 7.92 5.69 -2.40
N ALA A 119 6.90 6.12 -3.13
CA ALA A 119 6.00 5.21 -3.85
C ALA A 119 6.75 4.34 -4.87
N LYS A 120 7.69 4.93 -5.64
CA LYS A 120 8.57 4.20 -6.55
C LYS A 120 9.41 3.15 -5.81
N ILE A 121 10.01 3.51 -4.67
CA ILE A 121 10.79 2.59 -3.84
C ILE A 121 9.94 1.41 -3.37
N TYR A 122 8.73 1.66 -2.88
CA TYR A 122 7.84 0.60 -2.39
C TYR A 122 7.38 -0.33 -3.51
N CYS A 123 7.06 0.23 -4.69
CA CYS A 123 6.77 -0.55 -5.89
C CYS A 123 7.97 -1.41 -6.33
N GLY A 124 9.18 -0.80 -6.34
CA GLY A 124 10.43 -1.45 -6.70
C GLY A 124 10.85 -2.57 -5.73
N LEU A 125 10.56 -2.42 -4.44
CA LEU A 125 10.73 -3.46 -3.41
C LEU A 125 9.64 -4.54 -3.47
N GLY A 126 8.59 -4.36 -4.27
CA GLY A 126 7.47 -5.30 -4.40
C GLY A 126 6.45 -5.22 -3.27
N LEU A 127 6.49 -4.18 -2.44
CA LEU A 127 5.52 -3.95 -1.36
C LEU A 127 4.18 -3.40 -1.88
N LEU A 128 4.24 -2.61 -2.95
CA LEU A 128 3.08 -2.09 -3.66
C LEU A 128 3.08 -2.60 -5.10
N LYS A 129 1.90 -2.66 -5.73
CA LYS A 129 1.81 -3.06 -7.15
C LYS A 129 2.04 -1.86 -8.07
N LYS A 130 1.73 -0.65 -7.60
CA LYS A 130 1.80 0.60 -8.36
C LYS A 130 2.62 1.63 -7.59
N GLU A 131 3.34 2.46 -8.32
CA GLU A 131 4.07 3.65 -7.83
C GLU A 131 3.18 4.91 -7.78
N THR A 132 1.87 4.76 -7.93
CA THR A 132 0.91 5.86 -7.96
C THR A 132 0.72 6.49 -6.59
N VAL A 133 0.71 7.82 -6.55
CA VAL A 133 0.37 8.61 -5.36
C VAL A 133 -0.94 9.35 -5.62
N ARG A 134 -1.94 9.08 -4.78
CA ARG A 134 -3.19 9.85 -4.70
C ARG A 134 -3.05 10.89 -3.61
N GLU A 135 -2.87 12.13 -4.01
CA GLU A 135 -2.84 13.29 -3.10
C GLU A 135 -4.25 13.73 -2.76
N VAL A 136 -4.54 13.96 -1.47
CA VAL A 136 -5.87 14.35 -0.98
C VAL A 136 -5.75 15.42 0.09
N HIS A 137 -6.76 16.30 0.12
CA HIS A 137 -6.93 17.32 1.14
C HIS A 137 -8.20 17.08 1.96
N ARG A 138 -8.36 17.80 3.06
CA ARG A 138 -9.55 17.74 3.93
C ARG A 138 -10.88 17.81 3.16
N ALA A 139 -10.99 18.72 2.21
CA ALA A 139 -12.21 18.95 1.44
C ALA A 139 -12.60 17.73 0.57
N ASP A 140 -11.62 16.90 0.20
CA ASP A 140 -11.86 15.70 -0.57
C ASP A 140 -12.50 14.61 0.29
N LEU A 141 -12.14 14.53 1.58
CA LEU A 141 -12.62 13.49 2.50
C LEU A 141 -13.98 13.83 3.12
N ILE A 142 -14.23 15.11 3.42
CA ILE A 142 -15.44 15.53 4.14
C ILE A 142 -16.63 15.68 3.19
N GLY A 143 -17.75 15.03 3.54
CA GLY A 143 -19.05 15.18 2.89
C GLY A 143 -19.87 16.36 3.45
N GLN A 144 -20.95 16.71 2.77
CA GLN A 144 -21.85 17.78 3.21
C GLN A 144 -23.00 17.26 4.09
N HIS A 145 -23.28 15.95 4.04
CA HIS A 145 -24.40 15.29 4.73
C HIS A 145 -23.92 14.14 5.63
N ILE A 146 -24.78 13.71 6.56
CA ILE A 146 -24.54 12.57 7.45
C ILE A 146 -24.34 11.29 6.63
N GLY A 147 -23.31 10.51 6.94
CA GLY A 147 -22.94 9.27 6.25
C GLY A 147 -22.17 9.46 4.93
N GLU A 148 -22.16 10.66 4.37
CA GLU A 148 -21.45 10.95 3.11
C GLU A 148 -19.93 10.91 3.28
N THR A 149 -19.42 11.37 4.42
CA THR A 149 -17.98 11.41 4.72
C THR A 149 -17.34 10.03 4.73
N GLU A 150 -17.99 9.04 5.35
CA GLU A 150 -17.49 7.66 5.38
C GLU A 150 -17.43 7.06 3.96
N ALA A 151 -18.51 7.20 3.19
CA ALA A 151 -18.57 6.71 1.81
C ALA A 151 -17.52 7.38 0.91
N LYS A 152 -17.35 8.70 1.04
CA LYS A 152 -16.37 9.48 0.27
C LYS A 152 -14.93 9.13 0.64
N THR A 153 -14.65 8.95 1.93
CA THR A 153 -13.34 8.52 2.44
C THR A 153 -13.00 7.12 1.93
N ASN A 154 -13.93 6.17 2.01
CA ASN A 154 -13.74 4.82 1.45
C ASN A 154 -13.46 4.84 -0.06
N ALA A 155 -14.25 5.60 -0.83
CA ALA A 155 -14.05 5.68 -2.28
C ALA A 155 -12.68 6.26 -2.66
N ILE A 156 -12.19 7.24 -1.89
CA ILE A 156 -10.86 7.80 -2.06
C ILE A 156 -9.78 6.77 -1.74
N ILE A 157 -9.92 6.04 -0.63
CA ILE A 157 -8.98 5.00 -0.24
C ILE A 157 -8.95 3.88 -1.27
N ASP A 158 -10.11 3.44 -1.76
CA ASP A 158 -10.23 2.43 -2.82
C ASP A 158 -9.49 2.86 -4.10
N SER A 159 -9.55 4.14 -4.45
CA SER A 159 -8.81 4.70 -5.59
C SER A 159 -7.29 4.71 -5.39
N ALA A 160 -6.82 4.64 -4.15
CA ALA A 160 -5.40 4.64 -3.78
C ALA A 160 -4.84 3.23 -3.48
N LEU A 161 -5.68 2.19 -3.50
CA LEU A 161 -5.26 0.80 -3.26
C LEU A 161 -4.17 0.35 -4.24
N ASP A 162 -3.32 -0.53 -3.71
CA ASP A 162 -2.10 -1.03 -4.33
C ASP A 162 -1.04 0.07 -4.61
N GLY A 163 -1.20 1.25 -4.00
CA GLY A 163 -0.35 2.43 -4.13
C GLY A 163 -0.27 3.24 -2.82
N VAL A 164 -0.04 4.56 -2.96
CA VAL A 164 0.13 5.49 -1.83
C VAL A 164 -1.01 6.51 -1.79
N LEU A 165 -1.60 6.70 -0.61
CA LEU A 165 -2.49 7.82 -0.28
C LEU A 165 -1.69 8.89 0.48
N PHE A 166 -1.58 10.09 -0.09
CA PHE A 166 -0.86 11.21 0.53
C PHE A 166 -1.87 12.23 1.05
N LEU A 167 -1.97 12.38 2.38
CA LEU A 167 -2.80 13.37 3.03
C LEU A 167 -1.96 14.59 3.37
N ASP A 168 -2.20 15.70 2.66
CA ASP A 168 -1.59 16.97 3.03
C ASP A 168 -2.46 17.72 4.04
N GLU A 169 -1.80 18.37 5.00
CA GLU A 169 -2.42 19.10 6.11
C GLU A 169 -3.46 18.26 6.88
N ALA A 170 -3.13 17.01 7.20
CA ALA A 170 -4.07 16.07 7.82
C ALA A 170 -4.65 16.55 9.16
N TYR A 171 -3.93 17.42 9.88
CA TYR A 171 -4.42 18.08 11.09
C TYR A 171 -5.70 18.87 10.86
N ALA A 172 -5.95 19.32 9.63
CA ALA A 172 -7.17 20.03 9.29
C ALA A 172 -8.40 19.15 9.57
N LEU A 173 -8.29 17.81 9.55
CA LEU A 173 -9.38 16.90 9.91
C LEU A 173 -9.75 16.95 11.39
N VAL A 174 -8.84 17.39 12.27
CA VAL A 174 -9.00 17.41 13.75
C VAL A 174 -9.54 18.76 14.27
N SER A 175 -9.56 19.79 13.42
CA SER A 175 -9.82 21.19 13.79
C SER A 175 -11.04 21.43 14.67
N THR A 176 -10.83 21.90 15.90
CA THR A 176 -11.85 22.14 16.94
C THR A 176 -12.98 23.10 16.51
N GLY A 177 -14.21 22.59 16.41
CA GLY A 177 -15.44 23.38 16.20
C GLY A 177 -16.68 22.48 16.01
N ALA A 178 -17.90 23.04 16.03
CA ALA A 178 -19.17 22.28 15.96
C ALA A 178 -19.41 21.47 14.66
N LYS A 179 -18.49 21.53 13.68
CA LYS A 179 -18.47 20.71 12.45
C LYS A 179 -17.48 19.52 12.53
N ASN A 180 -16.97 19.19 13.73
CA ASN A 180 -15.90 18.19 13.90
C ASN A 180 -16.34 16.73 13.71
N ASP A 181 -17.62 16.42 13.87
CA ASP A 181 -18.10 15.03 13.80
C ASP A 181 -17.74 14.36 12.48
N PHE A 182 -17.80 15.10 11.37
CA PHE A 182 -17.43 14.58 10.05
C PHE A 182 -15.91 14.35 9.91
N GLY A 183 -15.09 15.18 10.53
CA GLY A 183 -13.63 15.03 10.50
C GLY A 183 -13.18 13.77 11.24
N LEU A 184 -13.75 13.54 12.43
CA LEU A 184 -13.50 12.34 13.22
C LEU A 184 -13.92 11.07 12.47
N VAL A 185 -15.11 11.06 11.84
CA VAL A 185 -15.55 9.92 11.02
C VAL A 185 -14.56 9.61 9.89
N ALA A 186 -14.01 10.62 9.23
CA ALA A 186 -12.99 10.40 8.19
C ALA A 186 -11.70 9.80 8.76
N ILE A 187 -11.26 10.25 9.94
CA ILE A 187 -10.06 9.73 10.62
C ILE A 187 -10.28 8.27 11.05
N ASP A 188 -11.41 7.96 11.66
CA ASP A 188 -11.75 6.59 12.10
C ASP A 188 -11.81 5.64 10.90
N THR A 189 -12.45 6.08 9.81
CA THR A 189 -12.50 5.32 8.56
C THR A 189 -11.09 5.11 8.00
N LEU A 190 -10.26 6.15 7.97
CA LEU A 190 -8.88 6.06 7.48
C LEU A 190 -8.05 5.06 8.29
N LEU A 191 -8.11 5.12 9.62
CA LEU A 191 -7.36 4.22 10.50
C LEU A 191 -7.80 2.77 10.37
N ALA A 192 -9.12 2.52 10.28
CA ALA A 192 -9.64 1.17 10.05
C ALA A 192 -9.14 0.60 8.70
N ARG A 193 -9.12 1.42 7.65
CA ARG A 193 -8.60 1.00 6.34
C ARG A 193 -7.07 0.85 6.33
N MET A 194 -6.33 1.67 7.08
CA MET A 194 -4.88 1.51 7.25
C MET A 194 -4.53 0.13 7.84
N GLU A 195 -5.32 -0.39 8.78
CA GLU A 195 -5.10 -1.74 9.32
C GLU A 195 -5.56 -2.83 8.36
N ASN A 196 -6.78 -2.72 7.81
CA ASN A 196 -7.37 -3.75 6.97
C ASN A 196 -6.65 -3.93 5.62
N ASP A 197 -6.14 -2.84 5.05
CA ASP A 197 -5.47 -2.83 3.74
C ASP A 197 -3.96 -2.63 3.85
N ARG A 198 -3.34 -2.87 5.01
CA ARG A 198 -1.91 -2.59 5.28
C ARG A 198 -0.90 -3.20 4.29
N ASP A 199 -1.29 -4.29 3.62
CA ASP A 199 -0.46 -4.97 2.61
C ASP A 199 -0.60 -4.37 1.20
N ARG A 200 -1.59 -3.50 1.01
CA ARG A 200 -1.97 -2.92 -0.29
C ARG A 200 -1.98 -1.40 -0.27
N LEU A 201 -2.02 -0.77 0.89
CA LEU A 201 -2.15 0.66 1.04
C LEU A 201 -1.04 1.20 1.92
N VAL A 202 -0.33 2.20 1.41
CA VAL A 202 0.56 3.02 2.22
C VAL A 202 -0.06 4.40 2.35
N VAL A 203 -0.10 4.90 3.58
CA VAL A 203 -0.64 6.22 3.89
C VAL A 203 0.53 7.09 4.32
N ILE A 204 0.66 8.25 3.69
CA ILE A 204 1.66 9.25 4.05
C ILE A 204 0.91 10.48 4.52
N VAL A 205 1.11 10.85 5.79
CA VAL A 205 0.47 12.00 6.41
C VAL A 205 1.48 13.15 6.46
N ALA A 206 1.13 14.32 5.97
CA ALA A 206 2.00 15.49 5.95
C ALA A 206 1.40 16.67 6.75
N GLY A 207 2.29 17.45 7.36
CA GLY A 207 1.90 18.64 8.13
C GLY A 207 3.04 19.24 8.95
N TYR A 208 2.73 20.26 9.74
CA TYR A 208 3.66 20.76 10.74
C TYR A 208 3.74 19.80 11.92
N ARG A 209 4.91 19.72 12.54
CA ARG A 209 5.17 18.74 13.60
C ARG A 209 4.13 18.80 14.73
N LYS A 210 3.85 20.01 15.24
CA LYS A 210 2.88 20.21 16.32
C LYS A 210 1.47 19.73 15.97
N ASP A 211 1.07 19.95 14.72
CA ASP A 211 -0.28 19.62 14.28
C ASP A 211 -0.42 18.11 14.00
N LEU A 212 0.68 17.48 13.57
CA LEU A 212 0.76 16.03 13.44
C LEU A 212 0.77 15.32 14.78
N ASP A 213 1.48 15.87 15.79
CA ASP A 213 1.46 15.31 17.14
C ASP A 213 0.00 15.31 17.67
N MET A 214 -0.73 16.44 17.52
CA MET A 214 -2.16 16.51 17.88
C MET A 214 -3.04 15.51 17.07
N PHE A 215 -2.77 15.33 15.78
CA PHE A 215 -3.48 14.35 14.95
C PHE A 215 -3.26 12.91 15.42
N LEU A 216 -2.03 12.56 15.81
CA LEU A 216 -1.68 11.23 16.31
C LEU A 216 -2.27 10.99 17.71
N ASP A 217 -2.27 12.02 18.57
CA ASP A 217 -2.81 11.94 19.94
C ASP A 217 -4.35 11.80 19.97
N THR A 218 -5.05 12.13 18.87
CA THR A 218 -6.52 12.06 18.79
C THR A 218 -7.05 10.62 18.91
N ASN A 219 -6.19 9.61 18.76
CA ASN A 219 -6.56 8.19 18.90
C ASN A 219 -5.73 7.45 19.97
N GLU A 220 -5.22 8.14 21.00
CA GLU A 220 -4.75 7.48 22.22
C GLU A 220 -5.97 6.89 22.98
N GLY A 221 -6.31 5.66 22.60
CA GLY A 221 -6.96 4.67 23.45
C GLY A 221 -5.94 3.64 23.93
#